data_AF-A0AAW2LPK0-F1
#
_entry.id   AF-A0AAW2LPK0-F1
#
_cell.length_a   1.000
_cell.length_b   1.000
_cell.length_c   1.000
_cell.angle_alpha   90.00
_cell.angle_beta   90.00
_cell.angle_gamma   90.00
#
_symmetry.space_group_name_H-M   'P 1'
#
loop_
_entity.id
_entity.type
_entity.pdbx_description
1 polymer ?
#
loop_
_entity_poly.entity_id
_entity_poly.type
_entity_poly.pdbx_seq_one_letter_code
_entity_poly.pdbx_strand_id
1 'polypeptide(L)'
;MCPDSSGNLIPLLYLTKLEDIVEARNYSWGSAVLAFLYRELCNATNKGKAAIGGALQLLQIWAWSRIIPLCPGLGAERVYMGQVQTDNNRLLPAAPYGATWNCEHTFTRTVRTTVRVIRDILDEMQSDQFIWQPYDLDSDVIMAYAADFNPQLWRSSCPLIFYAIVEMHHPERVLRQFGMRQNIPEAIDTRDMSLHQISRKNRTGTDWNLQHIQYISRWQRRYDTVVQRPPISNRRDTERGYWEWYNNITRHFVSSSTNRRVESGYQPGNAPMLQVVAKKKF
;
A
#
# COMPACT_ATOMS: atom_id res chain seq x y z
N MET A 1 12.21 -5.04 -2.99
CA MET A 1 13.20 -4.49 -2.04
C MET A 1 12.81 -3.06 -1.70
N CYS A 2 13.20 -2.54 -0.52
CA CYS A 2 12.78 -1.22 -0.06
C CYS A 2 13.86 -0.18 -0.41
N PRO A 3 13.69 0.61 -1.48
CA PRO A 3 14.63 1.66 -1.84
C PRO A 3 14.58 2.79 -0.80
N ASP A 4 15.69 3.51 -0.67
CA ASP A 4 15.67 4.76 0.08
C ASP A 4 14.86 5.84 -0.66
N SER A 5 14.73 7.03 -0.06
CA SER A 5 13.97 8.15 -0.62
C SER A 5 14.56 8.72 -1.92
N SER A 6 15.76 8.28 -2.34
CA SER A 6 16.32 8.61 -3.66
C SER A 6 15.79 7.70 -4.78
N GLY A 7 15.13 6.59 -4.42
CA GLY A 7 14.53 5.64 -5.36
C GLY A 7 15.52 4.75 -6.12
N ASN A 8 16.82 5.06 -6.09
CA ASN A 8 17.83 4.45 -6.96
C ASN A 8 18.85 3.58 -6.23
N LEU A 9 18.85 3.60 -4.89
CA LEU A 9 19.81 2.85 -4.07
C LEU A 9 19.10 1.90 -3.12
N ILE A 10 19.63 0.66 -3.08
CA ILE A 10 19.18 -0.40 -2.19
C ILE A 10 20.36 -0.74 -1.27
N PRO A 11 20.22 -0.60 0.06
CA PRO A 11 21.26 -0.98 1.02
C PRO A 11 21.78 -2.41 0.84
N LEU A 12 23.10 -2.63 0.74
CA LEU A 12 23.70 -3.96 0.54
C LEU A 12 23.36 -5.00 1.63
N LEU A 13 22.88 -4.55 2.78
CA LEU A 13 22.42 -5.41 3.89
C LEU A 13 21.30 -6.38 3.48
N TYR A 14 20.52 -6.11 2.43
CA TYR A 14 19.59 -7.12 1.91
C TYR A 14 20.31 -8.36 1.39
N LEU A 15 21.48 -8.18 0.76
CA LEU A 15 22.25 -9.28 0.19
C LEU A 15 22.75 -10.24 1.27
N THR A 16 23.10 -9.73 2.46
CA THR A 16 23.52 -10.60 3.57
C THR A 16 22.39 -11.50 4.07
N LYS A 17 21.13 -11.13 3.82
CA LYS A 17 19.96 -11.97 4.14
C LYS A 17 19.51 -12.87 2.98
N LEU A 18 20.13 -12.71 1.82
CA LEU A 18 19.89 -13.51 0.61
C LEU A 18 21.06 -14.46 0.30
N GLU A 19 22.12 -14.44 1.11
CA GLU A 19 23.29 -15.32 0.95
C GLU A 19 22.89 -16.80 1.05
N ASP A 20 22.09 -17.14 2.06
CA ASP A 20 21.44 -18.45 2.18
C ASP A 20 19.96 -18.33 1.81
N ILE A 21 19.60 -18.81 0.62
CA ILE A 21 18.22 -18.77 0.11
C ILE A 21 17.29 -19.69 0.92
N VAL A 22 17.81 -20.78 1.49
CA VAL A 22 17.03 -21.73 2.29
C VAL A 22 16.62 -21.09 3.61
N GLU A 23 17.51 -20.29 4.21
CA GLU A 23 17.18 -19.51 5.40
C GLU A 23 16.37 -18.25 5.05
N ALA A 24 16.68 -17.61 3.92
CA ALA A 24 15.98 -16.41 3.45
C ALA A 24 14.47 -16.65 3.34
N ARG A 25 14.02 -17.83 2.90
CA ARG A 25 12.59 -18.15 2.77
C ARG A 25 11.84 -18.15 4.12
N ASN A 26 12.55 -18.33 5.23
CA ASN A 26 11.96 -18.40 6.57
C ASN A 26 11.70 -17.00 7.17
N TYR A 27 12.23 -15.94 6.55
CA TYR A 27 12.00 -14.57 7.02
C TYR A 27 10.62 -14.04 6.62
N SER A 28 10.02 -13.24 7.51
CA SER A 28 8.78 -12.54 7.23
C SER A 28 9.03 -11.27 6.40
N TRP A 29 9.38 -11.46 5.12
CA TRP A 29 9.66 -10.35 4.19
C TRP A 29 8.50 -9.36 4.06
N GLY A 30 7.26 -9.87 4.04
CA GLY A 30 6.07 -9.02 3.98
C GLY A 30 5.97 -8.06 5.17
N SER A 31 6.19 -8.56 6.39
CA SER A 31 6.18 -7.76 7.61
C SER A 31 7.31 -6.73 7.63
N ALA A 32 8.50 -7.12 7.15
CA ALA A 32 9.64 -6.22 7.03
C ALA A 32 9.37 -5.06 6.05
N VAL A 33 8.78 -5.38 4.88
CA VAL A 33 8.39 -4.39 3.88
C VAL A 33 7.29 -3.47 4.43
N LEU A 34 6.32 -4.02 5.15
CA LEU A 34 5.23 -3.25 5.75
C LEU A 34 5.73 -2.31 6.86
N ALA A 35 6.67 -2.77 7.71
CA ALA A 35 7.33 -1.92 8.71
C ALA A 35 8.02 -0.73 8.04
N PHE A 36 8.77 -0.97 6.96
CA PHE A 36 9.41 0.10 6.21
C PHE A 36 8.39 1.07 5.59
N LEU A 37 7.33 0.54 4.98
CA LEU A 37 6.28 1.37 4.38
C LEU A 37 5.57 2.25 5.41
N TYR A 38 5.23 1.70 6.59
CA TYR A 38 4.61 2.46 7.67
C TYR A 38 5.53 3.59 8.16
N ARG A 39 6.83 3.30 8.36
CA ARG A 39 7.82 4.32 8.72
C ARG A 39 7.89 5.44 7.68
N GLU A 40 7.90 5.10 6.40
CA GLU A 40 7.98 6.10 5.33
C GLU A 40 6.68 6.90 5.17
N LEU A 41 5.51 6.30 5.35
CA LEU A 41 4.23 7.02 5.39
C LEU A 41 4.18 7.98 6.58
N CYS A 42 4.66 7.57 7.76
CA CYS A 42 4.80 8.45 8.92
C CYS A 42 5.79 9.59 8.64
N ASN A 43 6.93 9.29 8.01
CA ASN A 43 7.90 10.31 7.63
C ASN A 43 7.29 11.31 6.65
N ALA A 44 6.52 10.87 5.66
CA ALA A 44 5.95 11.71 4.62
C ALA A 44 4.90 12.72 5.13
N THR A 45 4.28 12.46 6.29
CA THR A 45 3.33 13.42 6.90
C THR A 45 4.03 14.55 7.68
N ASN A 46 5.34 14.44 7.92
CA ASN A 46 6.10 15.49 8.60
C ASN A 46 6.26 16.74 7.72
N LYS A 47 6.13 17.92 8.33
CA LYS A 47 6.26 19.21 7.64
C LYS A 47 7.63 19.32 6.94
N GLY A 48 7.62 19.71 5.66
CA GLY A 48 8.83 19.94 4.86
C GLY A 48 9.38 18.71 4.15
N LYS A 49 8.71 17.55 4.24
CA LYS A 49 9.07 16.37 3.44
C LYS A 49 8.46 16.45 2.04
N ALA A 50 9.31 16.28 1.03
CA ALA A 50 8.93 16.37 -0.39
C ALA A 50 8.92 15.02 -1.12
N ALA A 51 9.46 13.98 -0.49
CA ALA A 51 9.56 12.64 -1.07
C ALA A 51 9.28 11.59 0.02
N ILE A 52 8.83 10.42 -0.43
CA ILE A 52 8.57 9.23 0.37
C ILE A 52 9.36 8.07 -0.24
N GLY A 53 10.06 7.29 0.58
CA GLY A 53 10.77 6.09 0.13
C GLY A 53 9.93 4.83 0.29
N GLY A 54 10.59 3.67 0.13
CA GLY A 54 10.00 2.37 0.43
C GLY A 54 9.26 1.70 -0.71
N ALA A 55 8.48 0.68 -0.40
CA ALA A 55 7.82 -0.17 -1.39
C ALA A 55 6.53 0.45 -1.95
N LEU A 56 6.62 1.70 -2.47
CA LEU A 56 5.46 2.46 -2.98
C LEU A 56 4.75 1.75 -4.13
N GLN A 57 5.46 0.93 -4.91
CA GLN A 57 4.85 0.11 -5.95
C GLN A 57 3.77 -0.82 -5.37
N LEU A 58 3.96 -1.34 -4.15
CA LEU A 58 2.94 -2.16 -3.49
C LEU A 58 1.73 -1.34 -3.06
N LEU A 59 1.95 -0.11 -2.58
CA LEU A 59 0.86 0.82 -2.26
C LEU A 59 0.07 1.21 -3.52
N GLN A 60 0.75 1.39 -4.64
CA GLN A 60 0.14 1.67 -5.94
C GLN A 60 -0.66 0.48 -6.46
N ILE A 61 -0.10 -0.74 -6.41
CA ILE A 61 -0.81 -1.98 -6.77
C ILE A 61 -2.04 -2.16 -5.87
N TRP A 62 -1.92 -1.88 -4.57
CA TRP A 62 -3.06 -1.91 -3.64
C TRP A 62 -4.13 -0.88 -4.02
N ALA A 63 -3.74 0.34 -4.39
CA ALA A 63 -4.70 1.36 -4.83
C ALA A 63 -5.43 0.91 -6.11
N TRP A 64 -4.70 0.34 -7.07
CA TRP A 64 -5.26 -0.19 -8.32
C TRP A 64 -6.19 -1.38 -8.12
N SER A 65 -5.94 -2.21 -7.10
CA SER A 65 -6.77 -3.37 -6.78
C SER A 65 -8.01 -3.04 -5.96
N ARG A 66 -8.06 -1.86 -5.32
CA ARG A 66 -9.16 -1.48 -4.42
C ARG A 66 -9.99 -0.30 -4.90
N ILE A 67 -9.36 0.67 -5.55
CA ILE A 67 -10.00 1.91 -6.00
C ILE A 67 -10.24 1.78 -7.50
N ILE A 68 -11.44 1.32 -7.87
CA ILE A 68 -11.80 1.01 -9.26
C ILE A 68 -11.53 2.17 -10.22
N PRO A 69 -11.86 3.44 -9.88
CA PRO A 69 -11.60 4.57 -10.78
C PRO A 69 -10.12 4.90 -10.99
N LEU A 70 -9.23 4.43 -10.10
CA LEU A 70 -7.77 4.58 -10.25
C LEU A 70 -7.13 3.39 -10.97
N CYS A 71 -7.89 2.33 -11.26
CA CYS A 71 -7.39 1.14 -11.93
C CYS A 71 -6.93 1.48 -13.36
N PRO A 72 -5.66 1.22 -13.72
CA PRO A 72 -5.17 1.49 -15.06
C PRO A 72 -5.85 0.55 -16.07
N GLY A 73 -6.16 1.09 -17.24
CA GLY A 73 -6.75 0.32 -18.34
C GLY A 73 -8.11 -0.29 -17.99
N LEU A 74 -8.99 0.47 -17.32
CA LEU A 74 -10.34 0.00 -17.03
C LEU A 74 -11.05 -0.39 -18.36
N GLY A 75 -11.44 -1.67 -18.45
CA GLY A 75 -12.00 -2.28 -19.66
C GLY A 75 -11.01 -2.44 -20.83
N ALA A 76 -9.70 -2.33 -20.59
CA ALA A 76 -8.68 -2.63 -21.59
C ALA A 76 -8.32 -4.12 -21.54
N GLU A 77 -7.90 -4.66 -22.69
CA GLU A 77 -7.36 -6.01 -22.75
C GLU A 77 -6.05 -6.06 -21.95
N ARG A 78 -5.95 -7.06 -21.05
CA ARG A 78 -4.76 -7.25 -20.22
C ARG A 78 -3.70 -8.00 -21.02
N VAL A 79 -2.47 -7.53 -20.98
CA VAL A 79 -1.35 -8.21 -21.66
C VAL A 79 -0.99 -9.44 -20.83
N TYR A 80 -1.28 -10.62 -21.38
CA TYR A 80 -0.91 -11.87 -20.75
C TYR A 80 0.61 -12.05 -20.77
N MET A 81 1.23 -11.99 -19.59
CA MET A 81 2.60 -12.46 -19.41
C MET A 81 2.56 -13.98 -19.23
N GLY A 82 2.76 -14.71 -20.32
CA GLY A 82 2.85 -16.17 -20.29
C GLY A 82 3.96 -16.70 -19.39
N GLN A 83 3.93 -17.99 -19.11
CA GLN A 83 5.01 -18.65 -18.38
C GLN A 83 6.27 -18.66 -19.25
N VAL A 84 7.34 -18.06 -18.74
CA VAL A 84 8.62 -18.04 -19.42
C VAL A 84 9.32 -19.37 -19.13
N GLN A 85 9.59 -20.14 -20.17
CA GLN A 85 10.41 -21.35 -20.07
C GLN A 85 11.88 -20.96 -20.00
N THR A 86 12.58 -21.45 -18.98
CA THR A 86 14.03 -21.30 -18.87
C THR A 86 14.76 -22.36 -19.69
N ASP A 87 16.03 -22.13 -19.97
CA ASP A 87 16.93 -23.01 -20.75
C ASP A 87 16.94 -24.47 -20.25
N ASN A 88 16.58 -24.72 -18.98
CA ASN A 88 16.55 -26.03 -18.35
C ASN A 88 15.15 -26.69 -18.32
N ASN A 89 14.22 -26.29 -19.20
CA ASN A 89 12.82 -26.72 -19.21
C ASN A 89 12.06 -26.43 -17.89
N ARG A 90 12.59 -25.58 -17.02
CA ARG A 90 11.85 -25.10 -15.84
C ARG A 90 11.00 -23.91 -16.24
N LEU A 91 9.72 -23.96 -15.91
CA LEU A 91 8.83 -22.82 -16.05
C LEU A 91 9.10 -21.84 -14.92
N LEU A 92 9.27 -20.56 -15.26
CA LEU A 92 9.25 -19.51 -14.26
C LEU A 92 7.86 -19.45 -13.60
N PRO A 93 7.77 -19.01 -12.33
CA PRO A 93 6.50 -18.82 -11.65
C PRO A 93 5.54 -17.95 -12.45
N ALA A 94 4.25 -18.03 -12.13
CA ALA A 94 3.24 -17.14 -12.68
C ALA A 94 3.69 -15.67 -12.55
N ALA A 95 3.27 -14.84 -13.50
CA ALA A 95 3.61 -13.43 -13.51
C ALA A 95 3.29 -12.78 -12.14
N PRO A 96 4.12 -11.86 -11.64
CA PRO A 96 3.86 -11.18 -10.38
C PRO A 96 2.46 -10.55 -10.38
N TYR A 97 1.77 -10.51 -9.24
CA TYR A 97 0.40 -9.97 -9.13
C TYR A 97 0.25 -8.56 -9.74
N GLY A 98 1.28 -7.71 -9.63
CA GLY A 98 1.27 -6.38 -10.27
C GLY A 98 1.15 -6.39 -11.80
N ALA A 99 1.53 -7.49 -12.46
CA ALA A 99 1.42 -7.67 -13.90
C ALA A 99 -0.03 -7.76 -14.38
N THR A 100 -1.01 -8.02 -13.49
CA THR A 100 -2.44 -7.97 -13.81
C THR A 100 -2.86 -6.62 -14.40
N TRP A 101 -2.14 -5.54 -14.07
CA TRP A 101 -2.39 -4.20 -14.58
C TRP A 101 -1.50 -3.81 -15.77
N ASN A 102 -0.80 -4.77 -16.37
CA ASN A 102 -0.06 -4.54 -17.60
C ASN A 102 -1.05 -4.40 -18.77
N CYS A 103 -1.19 -3.20 -19.30
CA CYS A 103 -2.08 -2.88 -20.41
C CYS A 103 -1.42 -1.83 -21.31
N GLU A 104 -1.84 -1.76 -22.57
CA GLU A 104 -1.36 -0.71 -23.48
C GLU A 104 -1.71 0.69 -22.95
N HIS A 105 -0.68 1.51 -22.77
CA HIS A 105 -0.84 2.90 -22.35
C HIS A 105 -1.33 3.74 -23.52
N THR A 106 -2.59 4.18 -23.45
CA THR A 106 -3.15 5.15 -24.41
C THR A 106 -3.35 6.51 -23.75
N PHE A 107 -3.14 7.58 -24.50
CA PHE A 107 -3.34 8.96 -24.02
C PHE A 107 -4.79 9.27 -23.64
N THR A 108 -5.75 8.47 -24.10
CA THR A 108 -7.19 8.63 -23.87
C THR A 108 -7.70 7.87 -22.64
N ARG A 109 -7.08 6.75 -22.27
CA ARG A 109 -7.52 5.89 -21.15
C ARG A 109 -6.60 5.97 -19.92
N THR A 110 -5.41 6.55 -20.06
CA THR A 110 -4.49 6.74 -18.95
C THR A 110 -4.76 8.08 -18.31
N VAL A 111 -5.31 8.09 -17.09
CA VAL A 111 -5.33 9.30 -16.26
C VAL A 111 -3.88 9.75 -16.09
N ARG A 112 -3.46 10.80 -16.80
CA ARG A 112 -2.19 11.45 -16.49
C ARG A 112 -2.29 11.90 -15.04
N THR A 113 -1.36 11.42 -14.23
CA THR A 113 -1.17 11.54 -12.77
C THR A 113 -1.22 12.98 -12.25
N THR A 114 -2.28 13.68 -12.57
CA THR A 114 -2.52 15.04 -12.13
C THR A 114 -3.12 14.91 -10.75
N VAL A 115 -2.41 15.41 -9.75
CA VAL A 115 -2.83 15.37 -8.35
C VAL A 115 -4.27 15.88 -8.19
N ARG A 116 -4.67 16.88 -8.99
CA ARG A 116 -6.06 17.38 -9.03
C ARG A 116 -7.06 16.28 -9.40
N VAL A 117 -6.87 15.59 -10.52
CA VAL A 117 -7.79 14.54 -10.99
C VAL A 117 -7.89 13.39 -9.98
N ILE A 118 -6.77 13.00 -9.37
CA ILE A 118 -6.78 11.95 -8.33
C ILE A 118 -7.59 12.42 -7.11
N ARG A 119 -7.46 13.68 -6.69
CA ARG A 119 -8.27 14.23 -5.60
C ARG A 119 -9.75 14.26 -5.93
N ASP A 120 -10.12 14.70 -7.13
CA ASP A 120 -11.52 14.75 -7.59
C ASP A 120 -12.13 13.34 -7.59
N ILE A 121 -11.39 12.34 -8.12
CA ILE A 121 -11.79 10.94 -8.09
C ILE A 121 -12.04 10.46 -6.65
N LEU A 122 -11.14 10.77 -5.71
CA LEU A 122 -11.28 10.33 -4.31
C LEU A 122 -12.43 11.04 -3.59
N ASP A 123 -12.66 12.32 -3.88
CA ASP A 123 -13.71 13.14 -3.26
C ASP A 123 -15.12 12.77 -3.76
N GLU A 124 -15.23 12.31 -5.01
CA GLU A 124 -16.50 11.93 -5.66
C GLU A 124 -16.78 10.41 -5.66
N MET A 125 -15.84 9.61 -5.14
CA MET A 125 -15.91 8.15 -5.17
C MET A 125 -17.16 7.62 -4.47
N GLN A 126 -17.92 6.79 -5.17
CA GLN A 126 -19.09 6.10 -4.66
C GLN A 126 -18.73 4.81 -3.92
N SER A 127 -19.66 4.33 -3.11
CA SER A 127 -19.41 3.25 -2.15
C SER A 127 -19.14 1.87 -2.79
N ASP A 128 -19.60 1.68 -4.02
CA ASP A 128 -19.47 0.52 -4.89
C ASP A 128 -18.22 0.58 -5.79
N GLN A 129 -17.61 1.76 -5.90
CA GLN A 129 -16.35 1.98 -6.62
C GLN A 129 -15.10 1.61 -5.79
N PHE A 130 -15.30 1.12 -4.57
CA PHE A 130 -14.25 0.62 -3.69
C PHE A 130 -14.50 -0.85 -3.31
N ILE A 131 -13.46 -1.68 -3.48
CA ILE A 131 -13.50 -3.08 -3.06
C ILE A 131 -13.09 -3.17 -1.58
N TRP A 132 -14.05 -3.44 -0.70
CA TRP A 132 -13.85 -3.38 0.75
C TRP A 132 -13.16 -4.61 1.37
N GLN A 133 -13.14 -5.74 0.65
CA GLN A 133 -12.50 -6.95 1.13
C GLN A 133 -10.96 -6.78 1.13
N PRO A 134 -10.23 -7.27 2.15
CA PRO A 134 -8.79 -7.02 2.28
C PRO A 134 -7.96 -7.74 1.21
N TYR A 135 -8.41 -8.94 0.82
CA TYR A 135 -7.79 -9.83 -0.17
C TYR A 135 -8.90 -10.52 -0.95
N ASP A 136 -8.70 -10.68 -2.27
CA ASP A 136 -9.56 -11.51 -3.09
C ASP A 136 -9.14 -12.97 -2.86
N LEU A 137 -9.71 -13.60 -1.83
CA LEU A 137 -9.34 -14.95 -1.42
C LEU A 137 -9.64 -15.99 -2.51
N ASP A 138 -10.50 -15.65 -3.47
CA ASP A 138 -10.88 -16.51 -4.58
C ASP A 138 -9.99 -16.30 -5.82
N SER A 139 -9.04 -15.37 -5.77
CA SER A 139 -8.10 -15.13 -6.88
C SER A 139 -7.15 -16.31 -7.05
N ASP A 140 -7.07 -16.85 -8.27
CA ASP A 140 -6.12 -17.94 -8.63
C ASP A 140 -4.67 -17.61 -8.23
N VAL A 141 -4.28 -16.34 -8.32
CA VAL A 141 -2.94 -15.87 -7.95
C VAL A 141 -2.70 -15.98 -6.44
N ILE A 142 -3.72 -15.65 -5.64
CA ILE A 142 -3.67 -15.76 -4.18
C ILE A 142 -3.73 -17.24 -3.80
N MET A 143 -4.63 -18.02 -4.40
CA MET A 143 -4.78 -19.46 -4.16
C MET A 143 -3.53 -20.27 -4.51
N ALA A 144 -2.71 -19.82 -5.46
CA ALA A 144 -1.41 -20.43 -5.76
C ALA A 144 -0.44 -20.46 -4.55
N TYR A 145 -0.66 -19.59 -3.56
CA TYR A 145 0.13 -19.55 -2.33
C TYR A 145 -0.65 -20.02 -1.09
N ALA A 146 -1.83 -20.65 -1.27
CA ALA A 146 -2.78 -21.02 -0.20
C ALA A 146 -2.13 -21.70 1.02
N ALA A 147 -1.13 -22.56 0.80
CA ALA A 147 -0.42 -23.28 1.87
C ALA A 147 0.35 -22.35 2.84
N ASP A 148 0.74 -21.17 2.39
CA ASP A 148 1.47 -20.17 3.17
C ASP A 148 0.54 -19.11 3.78
N PHE A 149 -0.77 -19.16 3.50
CA PHE A 149 -1.72 -18.21 4.05
C PHE A 149 -1.95 -18.46 5.53
N ASN A 150 -1.75 -17.39 6.30
CA ASN A 150 -2.19 -17.34 7.68
C ASN A 150 -3.08 -16.12 7.93
N PRO A 151 -4.38 -16.20 7.59
CA PRO A 151 -5.31 -15.07 7.71
C PRO A 151 -5.47 -14.54 9.14
N GLN A 152 -5.12 -15.35 10.15
CA GLN A 152 -5.11 -14.91 11.54
C GLN A 152 -4.07 -13.82 11.78
N LEU A 153 -2.88 -13.95 11.17
CA LEU A 153 -1.79 -12.98 11.33
C LEU A 153 -2.11 -11.61 10.75
N TRP A 154 -3.00 -11.51 9.77
CA TRP A 154 -3.45 -10.22 9.24
C TRP A 154 -4.13 -9.35 10.30
N ARG A 155 -4.69 -10.00 11.32
CA ARG A 155 -5.41 -9.39 12.43
C ARG A 155 -4.58 -9.36 13.72
N SER A 156 -3.31 -9.74 13.69
CA SER A 156 -2.42 -9.65 14.87
C SER A 156 -2.02 -8.21 15.15
N SER A 157 -2.39 -7.67 16.31
CA SER A 157 -1.89 -6.38 16.79
C SER A 157 -0.47 -6.56 17.37
N CYS A 158 0.56 -6.40 16.55
CA CYS A 158 1.94 -6.75 16.89
C CYS A 158 2.98 -5.81 16.25
N PRO A 159 4.22 -5.74 16.79
CA PRO A 159 5.28 -4.96 16.17
C PRO A 159 5.81 -5.63 14.91
N LEU A 160 5.86 -4.89 13.81
CA LEU A 160 6.56 -5.22 12.59
C LEU A 160 7.99 -4.72 12.69
N ILE A 161 8.96 -5.60 12.42
CA ILE A 161 10.38 -5.33 12.68
C ILE A 161 11.17 -5.45 11.38
N PHE A 162 11.95 -4.41 11.10
CA PHE A 162 12.88 -4.37 9.97
C PHE A 162 14.18 -3.66 10.37
N TYR A 163 15.15 -4.43 10.86
CA TYR A 163 16.39 -3.92 11.44
C TYR A 163 16.12 -2.86 12.53
N ALA A 164 16.48 -1.61 12.26
CA ALA A 164 16.29 -0.47 13.15
C ALA A 164 14.85 0.05 13.21
N ILE A 165 14.00 -0.37 12.26
CA ILE A 165 12.62 0.08 12.14
C ILE A 165 11.76 -0.89 12.91
N VAL A 166 10.98 -0.33 13.83
CA VAL A 166 9.89 -1.01 14.53
C VAL A 166 8.66 -0.14 14.33
N GLU A 167 7.60 -0.75 13.82
CA GLU A 167 6.30 -0.12 13.57
C GLU A 167 5.18 -1.02 14.09
N MET A 168 4.17 -0.45 14.71
CA MET A 168 3.06 -1.23 15.24
C MET A 168 2.00 -1.50 14.16
N HIS A 169 1.61 -2.76 13.98
CA HIS A 169 0.46 -3.13 13.16
C HIS A 169 -0.83 -3.04 13.98
N HIS A 170 -1.80 -2.26 13.49
CA HIS A 170 -3.02 -1.90 14.22
C HIS A 170 -4.31 -2.33 13.48
N PRO A 171 -4.56 -3.64 13.31
CA PRO A 171 -5.74 -4.15 12.61
C PRO A 171 -7.05 -3.84 13.35
N GLU A 172 -7.01 -3.59 14.66
CA GLU A 172 -8.16 -3.17 15.48
C GLU A 172 -8.79 -1.84 15.03
N ARG A 173 -8.08 -1.05 14.22
CA ARG A 173 -8.58 0.23 13.67
C ARG A 173 -9.37 0.08 12.38
N VAL A 174 -9.33 -1.10 11.75
CA VAL A 174 -9.92 -1.37 10.44
C VAL A 174 -10.71 -2.69 10.42
N LEU A 175 -11.31 -3.05 11.55
CA LEU A 175 -12.04 -4.31 11.76
C LEU A 175 -13.17 -4.53 10.75
N ARG A 176 -13.77 -3.44 10.23
CA ARG A 176 -14.81 -3.53 9.18
C ARG A 176 -14.29 -4.18 7.89
N GLN A 177 -13.01 -4.04 7.57
CA GLN A 177 -12.40 -4.71 6.41
C GLN A 177 -12.40 -6.23 6.59
N PHE A 178 -12.32 -6.71 7.84
CA PHE A 178 -12.36 -8.12 8.18
C PHE A 178 -13.78 -8.63 8.52
N GLY A 179 -14.82 -7.86 8.20
CA GLY A 179 -16.21 -8.24 8.48
C GLY A 179 -16.58 -8.19 9.98
N MET A 180 -15.79 -7.48 10.79
CA MET A 180 -16.00 -7.39 12.24
C MET A 180 -16.50 -6.02 12.66
N ARG A 181 -17.30 -5.99 13.73
CA ARG A 181 -17.88 -4.79 14.30
C ARG A 181 -16.80 -3.90 14.90
N GLN A 182 -16.76 -2.65 14.43
CA GLN A 182 -15.74 -1.67 14.81
C GLN A 182 -16.12 -0.92 16.08
N ASN A 183 -15.21 -0.92 17.06
CA ASN A 183 -15.26 -0.08 18.24
C ASN A 183 -14.58 1.27 18.02
N ILE A 184 -14.81 2.22 18.93
CA ILE A 184 -13.98 3.42 19.03
C ILE A 184 -12.56 2.95 19.41
N PRO A 185 -11.55 3.15 18.53
CA PRO A 185 -10.21 2.71 18.83
C PRO A 185 -9.63 3.46 20.03
N GLU A 186 -8.87 2.75 20.88
CA GLU A 186 -8.09 3.36 21.96
C GLU A 186 -7.07 4.36 21.39
N ALA A 187 -6.53 5.26 22.21
CA ALA A 187 -5.43 6.11 21.75
C ALA A 187 -4.20 5.25 21.45
N ILE A 188 -3.52 5.49 20.32
CA ILE A 188 -2.20 4.87 20.07
C ILE A 188 -1.24 5.38 21.14
N ASP A 189 -0.48 4.46 21.74
CA ASP A 189 0.65 4.85 22.58
C ASP A 189 1.72 5.52 21.72
N THR A 190 1.78 6.85 21.76
CA THR A 190 2.77 7.64 21.03
C THR A 190 4.14 7.67 21.74
N ARG A 191 4.34 6.96 22.85
CA ARG A 191 5.67 6.87 23.52
C ARG A 191 6.71 6.18 22.63
N ASP A 192 6.27 5.36 21.68
CA ASP A 192 7.11 4.74 20.64
C ASP A 192 7.63 5.76 19.60
N MET A 193 7.28 7.05 19.67
CA MET A 193 7.91 8.10 18.83
C MET A 193 9.43 8.18 19.02
N SER A 194 9.98 7.66 20.11
CA SER A 194 11.43 7.48 20.28
C SER A 194 12.02 6.47 19.27
N LEU A 195 11.28 5.41 18.91
CA LEU A 195 11.67 4.47 17.85
C LEU A 195 11.71 5.15 16.48
N HIS A 196 10.92 6.21 16.29
CA HIS A 196 10.89 6.97 15.03
C HIS A 196 12.18 7.75 14.81
N GLN A 197 12.90 8.05 15.89
CA GLN A 197 14.21 8.71 15.86
C GLN A 197 15.37 7.72 15.69
N ILE A 198 15.12 6.42 15.89
CA ILE A 198 16.13 5.39 15.67
C ILE A 198 16.30 5.20 14.17
N SER A 199 17.52 5.44 13.70
CA SER A 199 17.92 5.18 12.32
C SER A 199 19.22 4.39 12.30
N ARG A 200 19.50 3.75 11.16
CA ARG A 200 20.78 3.05 10.93
C ARG A 200 21.96 4.00 10.72
N LYS A 201 21.71 5.29 10.47
CA LYS A 201 22.79 6.26 10.20
C LYS A 201 23.69 6.37 11.42
N ASN A 202 25.01 6.26 11.20
CA ASN A 202 26.03 6.33 12.25
C ASN A 202 25.90 5.27 13.36
N ARG A 203 25.28 4.12 13.05
CA ARG A 203 25.08 2.98 13.97
C ARG A 203 25.57 1.65 13.38
N THR A 204 26.77 1.67 12.81
CA THR A 204 27.45 0.46 12.34
C THR A 204 27.75 -0.48 13.51
N GLY A 205 27.41 -1.76 13.38
CA GLY A 205 27.67 -2.79 14.41
C GLY A 205 26.67 -2.84 15.57
N THR A 206 25.55 -2.10 15.52
CA THR A 206 24.48 -2.24 16.54
C THR A 206 23.80 -3.60 16.44
N ASP A 207 23.73 -4.32 17.55
CA ASP A 207 22.94 -5.53 17.67
C ASP A 207 21.46 -5.18 17.84
N TRP A 208 20.73 -5.19 16.72
CA TRP A 208 19.30 -4.91 16.68
C TRP A 208 18.47 -5.97 17.41
N ASN A 209 18.96 -7.21 17.58
CA ASN A 209 18.25 -8.22 18.34
C ASN A 209 18.20 -7.83 19.82
N LEU A 210 19.35 -7.41 20.37
CA LEU A 210 19.42 -6.94 21.75
C LEU A 210 18.64 -5.62 21.93
N GLN A 211 18.84 -4.67 21.02
CA GLN A 211 18.17 -3.37 21.07
C GLN A 211 16.64 -3.47 21.02
N HIS A 212 16.10 -4.45 20.30
CA HIS A 212 14.66 -4.62 20.09
C HIS A 212 14.09 -5.86 20.76
N ILE A 213 14.79 -6.43 21.76
CA ILE A 213 14.40 -7.68 22.41
C ILE A 213 12.95 -7.66 22.90
N GLN A 214 12.48 -6.55 23.48
CA GLN A 214 11.09 -6.39 23.92
C GLN A 214 10.07 -6.49 22.79
N TYR A 215 10.39 -5.95 21.61
CA TYR A 215 9.52 -6.00 20.43
C TYR A 215 9.58 -7.37 19.76
N ILE A 216 10.75 -8.01 19.73
CA ILE A 216 10.92 -9.38 19.24
C ILE A 216 10.08 -10.34 20.10
N SER A 217 10.12 -10.21 21.43
CA SER A 217 9.28 -11.02 22.33
C SER A 217 7.78 -10.77 22.13
N ARG A 218 7.37 -9.55 21.75
CA ARG A 218 5.97 -9.26 21.39
C ARG A 218 5.59 -9.87 20.03
N TRP A 219 6.47 -9.79 19.03
CA TRP A 219 6.28 -10.43 17.72
C TRP A 219 6.19 -11.96 17.81
N GLN A 220 6.99 -12.58 18.69
CA GLN A 220 6.92 -14.03 18.93
C GLN A 220 5.53 -14.46 19.44
N ARG A 221 4.85 -13.60 20.21
CA ARG A 221 3.48 -13.79 20.72
C ARG A 221 2.38 -13.27 19.79
N ARG A 222 2.67 -13.00 18.51
CA ARG A 222 1.70 -12.42 17.56
C ARG A 222 0.38 -13.21 17.45
N TYR A 223 0.40 -14.52 17.62
CA TYR A 223 -0.82 -15.35 17.61
C TYR A 223 -1.74 -15.08 18.80
N ASP A 224 -1.18 -14.65 19.94
CA ASP A 224 -1.95 -14.30 21.14
C ASP A 224 -2.60 -12.91 21.01
N THR A 225 -2.16 -12.12 20.02
CA THR A 225 -2.60 -10.73 19.79
C THR A 225 -3.57 -10.59 18.61
N VAL A 226 -4.12 -11.70 18.12
CA VAL A 226 -5.10 -11.71 17.02
C VAL A 226 -6.39 -11.03 17.50
N VAL A 227 -6.72 -9.91 16.87
CA VAL A 227 -7.89 -9.12 17.23
C VAL A 227 -9.16 -9.79 16.70
N GLN A 228 -10.08 -10.09 17.60
CA GLN A 228 -11.38 -10.69 17.31
C GLN A 228 -12.51 -9.84 17.91
N ARG A 229 -13.55 -9.58 17.12
CA ARG A 229 -14.79 -8.93 17.55
C ARG A 229 -16.00 -9.64 16.93
N PRO A 230 -17.22 -9.39 17.42
CA PRO A 230 -18.43 -9.90 16.79
C PRO A 230 -18.51 -9.50 15.31
N PRO A 231 -19.05 -10.35 14.42
CA PRO A 231 -19.24 -10.01 13.02
C PRO A 231 -20.24 -8.86 12.87
N ILE A 232 -20.13 -8.09 11.78
CA ILE A 232 -21.13 -7.08 11.43
C ILE A 232 -22.41 -7.76 10.92
N SER A 233 -23.57 -7.25 11.35
CA SER A 233 -24.87 -7.70 10.82
C SER A 233 -25.23 -7.01 9.50
N ASN A 234 -24.71 -5.80 9.27
CA ASN A 234 -24.88 -5.02 8.04
C ASN A 234 -23.76 -3.99 7.90
N ARG A 235 -23.72 -3.28 6.76
CA ARG A 235 -22.64 -2.33 6.43
C ARG A 235 -22.51 -1.16 7.43
N ARG A 236 -23.57 -0.77 8.13
CA ARG A 236 -23.57 0.36 9.09
C ARG A 236 -23.32 -0.08 10.54
N ASP A 237 -23.27 -1.39 10.79
CA ASP A 237 -23.12 -1.95 12.13
C ASP A 237 -21.73 -1.64 12.73
N THR A 238 -21.74 -0.92 13.85
CA THR A 238 -20.57 -0.46 14.61
C THR A 238 -20.93 -0.37 16.08
N GLU A 239 -19.93 -0.21 16.95
CA GLU A 239 -20.16 0.10 18.36
C GLU A 239 -20.87 1.46 18.50
N ARG A 240 -21.68 1.61 19.55
CA ARG A 240 -22.40 2.87 19.80
C ARG A 240 -21.40 4.02 19.92
N GLY A 241 -21.66 5.13 19.22
CA GLY A 241 -20.79 6.31 19.22
C GLY A 241 -19.64 6.26 18.22
N TYR A 242 -19.37 5.13 17.56
CA TYR A 242 -18.28 5.03 16.58
C TYR A 242 -18.42 6.04 15.43
N TRP A 243 -19.61 6.15 14.82
CA TRP A 243 -19.82 7.06 13.69
C TRP A 243 -19.68 8.54 14.09
N GLU A 244 -20.13 8.89 15.29
CA GLU A 244 -19.97 10.25 15.84
C GLU A 244 -18.48 10.56 16.04
N TRP A 245 -17.76 9.66 16.72
CA TRP A 245 -16.31 9.77 16.87
C TRP A 245 -15.60 9.88 15.53
N TYR A 246 -15.92 8.99 14.58
CA TYR A 246 -15.30 8.94 13.25
C TYR A 246 -15.51 10.25 12.48
N ASN A 247 -16.73 10.77 12.44
CA ASN A 247 -17.06 12.02 11.76
C ASN A 247 -16.40 13.23 12.42
N ASN A 248 -16.20 13.21 13.74
CA ASN A 248 -15.56 14.29 14.47
C ASN A 248 -14.04 14.38 14.21
N ILE A 249 -13.38 13.25 13.90
CA ILE A 249 -11.92 13.22 13.70
C ILE A 249 -11.49 13.13 12.24
N THR A 250 -12.38 12.68 11.35
CA THR A 250 -12.03 12.37 9.95
C THR A 250 -12.28 13.55 9.03
N ARG A 251 -11.38 13.76 8.07
CA ARG A 251 -11.62 14.66 6.94
C ARG A 251 -12.29 13.86 5.82
N HIS A 252 -13.50 14.27 5.45
CA HIS A 252 -14.28 13.60 4.40
C HIS A 252 -13.78 13.89 2.98
N PHE A 253 -13.03 14.97 2.79
CA PHE A 253 -12.54 15.39 1.49
C PHE A 253 -11.03 15.67 1.55
N VAL A 254 -10.34 15.24 0.50
CA VAL A 254 -8.91 15.48 0.28
C VAL A 254 -8.70 16.91 -0.22
N SER A 255 -9.61 17.43 -1.05
CA SER A 255 -9.54 18.81 -1.52
C SER A 255 -9.94 19.80 -0.42
N SER A 256 -9.26 20.95 -0.38
CA SER A 256 -9.62 22.04 0.54
C SER A 256 -11.00 22.60 0.19
N SER A 257 -11.82 22.89 1.19
CA SER A 257 -13.16 23.47 1.04
C SER A 257 -13.19 24.77 0.20
N THR A 258 -12.09 25.51 0.15
CA THR A 258 -11.88 26.74 -0.64
C THR A 258 -11.77 26.50 -2.15
N ASN A 259 -11.38 25.30 -2.61
CA ASN A 259 -11.24 24.97 -4.04
C ASN A 259 -12.56 24.50 -4.68
N ARG A 260 -13.66 24.44 -3.92
CA ARG A 260 -15.00 24.12 -4.44
C ARG A 260 -15.71 25.30 -5.13
N ARG A 261 -15.00 26.40 -5.41
CA ARG A 261 -15.58 27.45 -6.27
C ARG A 261 -15.67 26.91 -7.70
N VAL A 262 -16.92 26.67 -8.09
CA VAL A 262 -17.34 26.39 -9.46
C VAL A 262 -16.87 27.54 -10.35
N GLU A 263 -15.95 27.25 -11.27
CA GLU A 263 -15.85 28.00 -12.52
C GLU A 263 -15.75 27.00 -13.66
N SER A 264 -16.82 27.00 -14.47
CA SER A 264 -16.85 26.60 -15.88
C SER A 264 -16.53 25.13 -16.20
N GLY A 265 -17.51 24.49 -16.83
CA GLY A 265 -17.33 23.21 -17.50
C GLY A 265 -16.20 23.22 -18.53
N TYR A 266 -15.90 22.03 -19.04
CA TYR A 266 -15.02 21.79 -20.17
C TYR A 266 -15.34 22.77 -21.31
N GLN A 267 -14.52 23.81 -21.47
CA GLN A 267 -14.47 24.56 -22.72
C GLN A 267 -13.46 23.83 -23.60
N PRO A 268 -13.87 23.20 -24.72
CA PRO A 268 -12.92 22.74 -25.71
C PRO A 268 -12.21 23.98 -26.26
N GLY A 269 -11.00 24.24 -25.78
CA GLY A 269 -10.14 25.25 -26.36
C GLY A 269 -9.88 24.87 -27.81
N ASN A 270 -10.33 25.73 -28.73
CA ASN A 270 -10.05 25.65 -30.16
C ASN A 270 -8.59 25.27 -30.39
N ALA A 271 -8.35 24.06 -30.92
CA ALA A 271 -7.06 23.72 -31.49
C ALA A 271 -6.81 24.66 -32.67
N PRO A 272 -5.72 25.44 -32.71
CA PRO A 272 -5.33 26.08 -33.95
C PRO A 272 -4.94 24.96 -34.92
N MET A 273 -5.70 24.89 -36.02
CA MET A 273 -5.45 23.99 -37.13
C MET A 273 -4.02 24.24 -37.65
N LEU A 274 -3.06 23.40 -37.28
CA LEU A 274 -1.74 23.39 -37.90
C LEU A 274 -1.90 22.78 -39.30
N GLN A 275 -2.22 23.64 -40.26
CA GLN A 275 -2.01 23.35 -41.68
C GLN A 275 -0.52 23.08 -41.88
N VAL A 276 -0.17 21.82 -42.12
CA VAL A 276 1.16 21.43 -42.60
C VAL A 276 1.27 21.91 -44.05
N VAL A 277 1.84 23.10 -44.21
CA VAL A 277 2.29 23.61 -45.51
C VAL A 277 3.54 22.82 -45.89
N ALA A 278 3.39 21.88 -46.82
CA ALA A 278 4.51 21.30 -47.54
C ALA A 278 5.15 22.38 -48.42
N LYS A 279 6.34 22.86 -48.05
CA LYS A 279 7.23 23.58 -48.96
C LYS A 279 8.39 22.68 -49.37
N LYS A 280 8.34 22.24 -50.63
CA LYS A 280 9.48 21.77 -51.42
C LYS A 280 10.59 22.83 -51.50
N LYS A 281 11.85 22.37 -51.56
CA LYS A 281 13.05 22.88 -52.28
C LYS A 281 14.30 22.40 -51.51
N PHE A 282 15.31 21.74 -52.06
CA PHE A 282 15.71 21.36 -53.42
C PHE A 282 16.13 19.90 -53.43
#